data_AF-A0A3G1QPS7-F1
#
_entry.id   AF-A0A3G1QPS7-F1
#
_cell.length_a   1.000
_cell.length_b   1.000
_cell.length_c   1.000
_cell.angle_alpha   90.00
_cell.angle_beta   90.00
_cell.angle_gamma   90.00
#
_symmetry.space_group_name_H-M   'P 1'
#
loop_
_entity.id
_entity.type
_entity.pdbx_description
1 polymer ?
#
loop_
_entity_poly.entity_id
_entity_poly.type
_entity_poly.pdbx_seq_one_letter_code
_entity_poly.pdbx_strand_id
1 'polypeptide(L)'
;LLRNVQNTNVTLYYAILTRYLKQTLPIVYTPTVGEACQRYGDLYQKDHGLYLDVASKGKVRKLIQNLRKTNVDVIVITDGSRILGLGDLGANGIGISIGKCSLYVAAGGVKPSRVLPVVMDVGTNNLELRNNPLYLGLRKPRCGDADFYALLDEFMEAVKDTWPSAVVQFEDFSNNHCFDMLERYQKKYRCFNDDIQGTGAVIAAGFHTAVKLSKIPMEQQRIVFFGAGSAATGVAESIADLAA
;
A
#
# COMPACT_ATOMS: atom_id res chain seq x y z
N LEU A 1 -9.92 -10.09 -17.03
CA LEU A 1 -8.96 -10.54 -18.06
C LEU A 1 -7.51 -10.50 -17.60
N LEU A 2 -6.91 -9.32 -17.35
CA LEU A 2 -5.48 -9.22 -17.00
C LEU A 2 -5.09 -10.05 -15.76
N ARG A 3 -5.98 -10.12 -14.75
CA ARG A 3 -5.81 -11.01 -13.59
C ARG A 3 -5.70 -12.49 -13.97
N ASN A 4 -6.53 -12.96 -14.91
CA ASN A 4 -6.46 -14.34 -15.40
C ASN A 4 -5.15 -14.61 -16.15
N VAL A 5 -4.64 -13.61 -16.89
CA VAL A 5 -3.31 -13.71 -17.52
C VAL A 5 -2.23 -13.82 -16.46
N GLN A 6 -2.28 -13.01 -15.40
CA GLN A 6 -1.34 -13.13 -14.29
C GLN A 6 -1.40 -14.50 -13.60
N ASN A 7 -2.60 -15.07 -13.45
CA ASN A 7 -2.82 -16.39 -12.85
C ASN A 7 -2.23 -17.54 -13.66
N THR A 8 -2.11 -17.37 -14.97
CA THR A 8 -1.68 -18.42 -15.90
C THR A 8 -0.23 -18.23 -16.37
N ASN A 9 0.17 -16.99 -16.68
CA ASN A 9 1.50 -16.66 -17.16
C ASN A 9 1.93 -15.27 -16.68
N VAL A 10 2.67 -15.27 -15.56
CA VAL A 10 3.20 -14.05 -14.92
C VAL A 10 4.11 -13.26 -15.86
N THR A 11 4.95 -13.93 -16.65
CA THR A 11 5.85 -13.29 -17.61
C THR A 11 5.06 -12.55 -18.69
N LEU A 12 4.03 -13.18 -19.26
CA LEU A 12 3.17 -12.56 -20.26
C LEU A 12 2.38 -11.38 -19.68
N TYR A 13 1.86 -11.53 -18.46
CA TYR A 13 1.18 -10.43 -17.77
C TYR A 13 2.06 -9.17 -17.70
N TYR A 14 3.30 -9.31 -17.20
CA TYR A 14 4.20 -8.16 -17.10
C TYR A 14 4.73 -7.67 -18.45
N ALA A 15 4.91 -8.56 -19.43
CA ALA A 15 5.24 -8.15 -20.80
C ALA A 15 4.15 -7.25 -21.40
N ILE A 16 2.87 -7.59 -21.18
CA ILE A 16 1.73 -6.76 -21.61
C ILE A 16 1.74 -5.41 -20.88
N LEU A 17 1.90 -5.41 -19.55
CA LEU A 17 1.90 -4.16 -18.77
C LEU A 17 3.04 -3.23 -19.18
N THR A 18 4.26 -3.73 -19.32
CA THR A 18 5.40 -2.89 -19.71
C THR A 18 5.24 -2.38 -21.15
N ARG A 19 4.72 -3.19 -22.07
CA ARG A 19 4.54 -2.79 -23.48
C ARG A 19 3.44 -1.74 -23.68
N TYR A 20 2.38 -1.80 -22.87
CA TYR A 20 1.17 -0.97 -23.01
C TYR A 20 0.86 -0.20 -21.72
N LEU A 21 1.90 0.25 -21.00
CA LEU A 21 1.78 0.78 -19.65
C LEU A 21 0.71 1.87 -19.53
N LYS A 22 0.71 2.85 -20.44
CA LYS A 22 -0.26 3.96 -20.42
C LYS A 22 -1.72 3.47 -20.51
N GLN A 23 -1.99 2.45 -21.31
CA GLN A 23 -3.33 1.88 -21.51
C GLN A 23 -3.72 0.95 -20.37
N THR A 24 -2.78 0.17 -19.84
CA THR A 24 -3.06 -0.83 -18.81
C THR A 24 -3.08 -0.25 -17.41
N LEU A 25 -2.34 0.84 -17.14
CA LEU A 25 -2.25 1.47 -15.83
C LEU A 25 -3.61 1.79 -15.20
N PRO A 26 -4.56 2.46 -15.89
CA PRO A 26 -5.87 2.74 -15.30
C PRO A 26 -6.73 1.49 -15.03
N ILE A 27 -6.37 0.35 -15.63
CA ILE A 27 -7.07 -0.93 -15.47
C ILE A 27 -6.51 -1.72 -14.29
N VAL A 28 -5.17 -1.76 -14.13
CA VAL A 28 -4.51 -2.54 -13.07
C VAL A 28 -4.30 -1.75 -11.78
N TYR A 29 -4.46 -0.42 -11.85
CA TYR A 29 -4.37 0.48 -10.71
C TYR A 29 -5.57 1.44 -10.71
N THR A 30 -5.41 2.67 -10.21
CA THR A 30 -6.49 3.64 -10.11
C THR A 30 -6.99 4.09 -11.49
N PRO A 31 -8.33 4.23 -11.70
CA PRO A 31 -9.39 4.07 -10.70
C PRO A 31 -9.92 2.63 -10.55
N THR A 32 -9.72 1.73 -11.52
CA THR A 32 -10.38 0.41 -11.57
C THR A 32 -10.04 -0.50 -10.38
N VAL A 33 -8.84 -0.37 -9.79
CA VAL A 33 -8.47 -1.15 -8.60
C VAL A 33 -9.36 -0.83 -7.39
N GLY A 34 -9.90 0.38 -7.28
CA GLY A 34 -10.84 0.75 -6.22
C GLY A 34 -12.15 -0.03 -6.32
N GLU A 35 -12.74 -0.09 -7.51
CA GLU A 35 -13.93 -0.92 -7.77
C GLU A 35 -13.63 -2.40 -7.51
N ALA A 36 -12.47 -2.88 -7.93
CA ALA A 36 -12.04 -4.25 -7.68
C ALA A 36 -11.91 -4.56 -6.17
N CYS A 37 -11.49 -3.59 -5.34
CA CYS A 37 -11.46 -3.75 -3.89
C CYS A 37 -12.88 -3.79 -3.30
N GLN A 38 -13.81 -2.96 -3.76
CA GLN A 38 -15.19 -3.00 -3.26
C GLN A 38 -15.86 -4.36 -3.53
N ARG A 39 -15.53 -5.00 -4.66
CA ARG A 39 -16.11 -6.27 -5.11
C ARG A 39 -15.14 -7.45 -4.99
N TYR A 40 -14.10 -7.33 -4.16
CA TYR A 40 -12.98 -8.27 -4.18
C TYR A 40 -13.40 -9.72 -3.88
N GLY A 41 -14.30 -9.91 -2.90
CA GLY A 41 -14.86 -11.21 -2.56
C GLY A 41 -15.63 -11.85 -3.71
N ASP A 42 -16.44 -11.06 -4.43
CA ASP A 42 -17.23 -11.54 -5.58
C ASP A 42 -16.34 -11.93 -6.77
N LEU A 43 -15.21 -11.25 -6.91
CA LEU A 43 -14.26 -11.41 -8.02
C LEU A 43 -13.12 -12.38 -7.69
N TYR A 44 -13.10 -12.94 -6.48
CA TYR A 44 -11.99 -13.74 -6.00
C TYR A 44 -11.83 -15.03 -6.82
N GLN A 45 -10.57 -15.33 -7.14
CA GLN A 45 -10.20 -16.53 -7.89
C GLN A 45 -8.98 -17.23 -7.31
N LYS A 46 -7.96 -16.45 -6.95
CA LYS A 46 -6.68 -16.97 -6.47
C LYS A 46 -5.97 -15.93 -5.60
N ASP A 47 -5.26 -16.40 -4.58
CA ASP A 47 -4.42 -15.54 -3.75
C ASP A 47 -3.17 -15.06 -4.48
N HIS A 48 -2.85 -13.78 -4.27
CA HIS A 48 -1.68 -13.10 -4.81
C HIS A 48 -0.80 -12.44 -3.75
N GLY A 49 -1.13 -12.59 -2.47
CA GLY A 49 -0.43 -11.94 -1.37
C GLY A 49 -0.39 -12.78 -0.11
N LEU A 50 0.24 -12.23 0.91
CA LEU A 50 0.22 -12.75 2.28
C LEU A 50 -0.91 -12.08 3.05
N TYR A 51 -1.75 -12.88 3.69
CA TYR A 51 -2.84 -12.41 4.56
C TYR A 51 -2.44 -12.72 6.00
N LEU A 52 -2.45 -11.69 6.85
CA LEU A 52 -2.12 -11.79 8.26
C LEU A 52 -3.30 -11.27 9.07
N ASP A 53 -3.96 -12.15 9.80
CA ASP A 53 -5.04 -11.78 10.71
C ASP A 53 -4.52 -11.61 12.15
N VAL A 54 -5.35 -11.09 13.07
CA VAL A 54 -4.98 -10.94 14.49
C VAL A 54 -4.54 -12.27 15.12
N ALA A 55 -5.10 -13.39 14.67
CA ALA A 55 -4.76 -14.75 15.16
C ALA A 55 -3.41 -15.28 14.62
N SER A 56 -2.80 -14.56 13.67
CA SER A 56 -1.48 -14.84 13.11
C SER A 56 -0.35 -14.39 14.04
N LYS A 57 -0.64 -13.57 15.06
CA LYS A 57 0.32 -13.17 16.09
C LYS A 57 0.94 -14.41 16.77
N GLY A 58 2.26 -14.40 16.91
CA GLY A 58 3.11 -15.51 17.34
C GLY A 58 3.47 -16.50 16.23
N LYS A 59 2.97 -16.32 15.01
CA LYS A 59 3.18 -17.23 13.87
C LYS A 59 3.68 -16.51 12.62
N VAL A 60 3.88 -15.19 12.65
CA VAL A 60 4.17 -14.40 11.44
C VAL A 60 5.45 -14.87 10.76
N ARG A 61 6.52 -15.11 11.54
CA ARG A 61 7.78 -15.65 10.99
C ARG A 61 7.57 -16.98 10.27
N LYS A 62 6.76 -17.89 10.82
CA LYS A 62 6.45 -19.18 10.19
C LYS A 62 5.62 -19.01 8.91
N LEU A 63 4.66 -18.08 8.90
CA LEU A 63 3.86 -17.77 7.71
C LEU A 63 4.73 -17.19 6.59
N ILE A 64 5.67 -16.29 6.92
CA ILE A 64 6.66 -15.76 5.97
C ILE A 64 7.53 -16.88 5.39
N GLN A 65 8.04 -17.79 6.23
CA GLN A 65 8.84 -18.94 5.78
C GLN A 65 8.07 -19.87 4.84
N ASN A 66 6.76 -20.07 5.08
CA ASN A 66 5.91 -20.90 4.23
C ASN A 66 5.73 -20.36 2.81
N LEU A 67 5.99 -19.07 2.57
CA LEU A 67 5.97 -18.48 1.23
C LEU A 67 7.08 -19.03 0.32
N ARG A 68 8.12 -19.66 0.89
CA ARG A 68 9.28 -20.22 0.19
C ARG A 68 9.94 -19.23 -0.79
N LYS A 69 9.87 -17.94 -0.50
CA LYS A 69 10.55 -16.89 -1.28
C LYS A 69 12.00 -16.78 -0.81
N THR A 70 12.93 -16.94 -1.73
CA THR A 70 14.37 -16.81 -1.43
C THR A 70 14.75 -15.38 -1.05
N ASN A 71 14.18 -14.38 -1.73
CA ASN A 71 14.44 -12.98 -1.43
C ASN A 71 13.26 -12.09 -1.85
N VAL A 72 13.03 -11.02 -1.10
CA VAL A 72 12.02 -9.99 -1.37
C VAL A 72 12.68 -8.61 -1.24
N ASP A 73 12.45 -7.76 -2.23
CA ASP A 73 12.99 -6.40 -2.26
C ASP A 73 11.95 -5.36 -1.87
N VAL A 74 10.69 -5.59 -2.23
CA VAL A 74 9.60 -4.63 -2.02
C VAL A 74 8.40 -5.36 -1.44
N ILE A 75 7.92 -4.84 -0.32
CA ILE A 75 6.70 -5.29 0.34
C ILE A 75 5.74 -4.11 0.37
N VAL A 76 4.52 -4.31 -0.10
CA VAL A 76 3.45 -3.32 0.06
C VAL A 76 2.43 -3.91 0.99
N ILE A 77 2.17 -3.22 2.10
CA ILE A 77 1.24 -3.66 3.13
C ILE A 77 0.15 -2.61 3.34
N THR A 78 -1.08 -3.07 3.55
CA THR A 78 -2.24 -2.26 3.94
C THR A 78 -3.06 -3.01 5.00
N ASP A 79 -3.82 -2.30 5.82
CA ASP A 79 -4.88 -2.89 6.66
C ASP A 79 -6.30 -2.65 6.11
N GLY A 80 -6.38 -2.02 4.93
CA GLY A 80 -7.62 -1.72 4.24
C GLY A 80 -8.51 -0.68 4.91
N SER A 81 -8.00 0.07 5.90
CA SER A 81 -8.82 1.01 6.68
C SER A 81 -9.17 2.30 5.94
N ARG A 82 -8.37 2.68 4.94
CA ARG A 82 -8.57 3.91 4.17
C ARG A 82 -8.19 3.68 2.71
N ILE A 83 -8.89 2.79 2.02
CA ILE A 83 -8.63 2.51 0.61
C ILE A 83 -9.02 3.72 -0.23
N LEU A 84 -8.03 4.45 -0.74
CA LEU A 84 -8.23 5.66 -1.55
C LEU A 84 -9.23 6.64 -0.87
N GLY A 85 -10.30 7.00 -1.58
CA GLY A 85 -11.45 7.75 -1.04
C GLY A 85 -12.67 6.88 -0.70
N LEU A 86 -12.52 5.56 -0.67
CA LEU A 86 -13.59 4.57 -0.51
C LEU A 86 -13.78 4.13 0.96
N GLY A 87 -12.84 4.48 1.83
CA GLY A 87 -12.91 4.19 3.27
C GLY A 87 -12.46 2.77 3.62
N ASP A 88 -13.09 2.20 4.65
CA ASP A 88 -12.73 0.90 5.20
C ASP A 88 -13.27 -0.24 4.32
N LEU A 89 -12.37 -0.96 3.65
CA LEU A 89 -12.65 -2.16 2.87
C LEU A 89 -12.05 -3.44 3.47
N GLY A 90 -11.44 -3.35 4.65
CA GLY A 90 -10.85 -4.49 5.37
C GLY A 90 -9.90 -5.32 4.50
N ALA A 91 -10.02 -6.65 4.57
CA ALA A 91 -9.17 -7.58 3.83
C ALA A 91 -9.26 -7.41 2.30
N ASN A 92 -10.34 -6.84 1.77
CA ASN A 92 -10.45 -6.57 0.34
C ASN A 92 -9.44 -5.52 -0.14
N GLY A 93 -8.87 -4.74 0.78
CA GLY A 93 -7.79 -3.78 0.51
C GLY A 93 -6.52 -4.40 -0.09
N ILE A 94 -6.33 -5.72 0.00
CA ILE A 94 -5.20 -6.43 -0.63
C ILE A 94 -5.04 -6.10 -2.13
N GLY A 95 -6.13 -5.74 -2.82
CA GLY A 95 -6.10 -5.31 -4.22
C GLY A 95 -5.14 -4.14 -4.47
N ILE A 96 -5.02 -3.21 -3.51
CA ILE A 96 -4.09 -2.08 -3.57
C ILE A 96 -2.65 -2.56 -3.49
N SER A 97 -2.29 -3.37 -2.48
CA SER A 97 -0.95 -3.94 -2.35
C SER A 97 -0.54 -4.71 -3.61
N ILE A 98 -1.46 -5.49 -4.18
CA ILE A 98 -1.22 -6.24 -5.41
C ILE A 98 -1.00 -5.29 -6.61
N GLY A 99 -1.82 -4.24 -6.72
CA GLY A 99 -1.71 -3.22 -7.75
C GLY A 99 -0.37 -2.50 -7.69
N LYS A 100 0.03 -1.99 -6.53
CA LYS A 100 1.32 -1.32 -6.30
C LYS A 100 2.51 -2.21 -6.61
N CYS A 101 2.51 -3.47 -6.13
CA CYS A 101 3.56 -4.42 -6.49
C CYS A 101 3.64 -4.64 -8.01
N SER A 102 2.51 -4.61 -8.71
CA SER A 102 2.51 -4.71 -10.17
C SER A 102 3.14 -3.49 -10.85
N LEU A 103 3.00 -2.29 -10.26
CA LEU A 103 3.68 -1.07 -10.73
C LEU A 103 5.18 -1.09 -10.46
N TYR A 104 5.62 -1.58 -9.29
CA TYR A 104 7.04 -1.78 -9.00
C TYR A 104 7.72 -2.66 -10.04
N VAL A 105 7.03 -3.70 -10.51
CA VAL A 105 7.55 -4.55 -11.58
C VAL A 105 7.49 -3.85 -12.92
N ALA A 106 6.31 -3.35 -13.33
CA ALA A 106 6.09 -2.87 -14.68
C ALA A 106 6.78 -1.53 -14.98
N ALA A 107 6.83 -0.62 -14.01
CA ALA A 107 7.43 0.72 -14.12
C ALA A 107 8.80 0.81 -13.41
N GLY A 108 8.95 0.15 -12.27
CA GLY A 108 10.19 0.17 -11.48
C GLY A 108 11.23 -0.89 -11.86
N GLY A 109 10.88 -1.84 -12.73
CA GLY A 109 11.80 -2.91 -13.16
C GLY A 109 12.16 -3.93 -12.08
N VAL A 110 11.42 -3.96 -10.97
CA VAL A 110 11.61 -4.96 -9.90
C VAL A 110 11.22 -6.34 -10.41
N LYS A 111 11.96 -7.39 -10.04
CA LYS A 111 11.61 -8.76 -10.47
C LYS A 111 10.27 -9.19 -9.85
N PRO A 112 9.35 -9.81 -10.63
CA PRO A 112 8.07 -10.31 -10.10
C PRO A 112 8.17 -11.21 -8.87
N SER A 113 9.25 -12.01 -8.78
CA SER A 113 9.47 -12.91 -7.64
C SER A 113 9.94 -12.20 -6.36
N ARG A 114 10.37 -10.93 -6.46
CA ARG A 114 10.94 -10.13 -5.38
C ARG A 114 9.97 -9.06 -4.83
N VAL A 115 8.70 -9.11 -5.24
CA VAL A 115 7.64 -8.29 -4.63
C VAL A 115 6.73 -9.16 -3.75
N LEU A 116 6.22 -8.60 -2.66
CA LEU A 116 5.27 -9.26 -1.78
C LEU A 116 4.10 -8.32 -1.41
N PRO A 117 2.91 -8.55 -1.97
CA PRO A 117 1.69 -7.90 -1.50
C PRO A 117 1.28 -8.49 -0.14
N VAL A 118 0.92 -7.64 0.81
CA VAL A 118 0.46 -8.03 2.15
C VAL A 118 -0.81 -7.29 2.50
N VAL A 119 -1.73 -7.97 3.19
CA VAL A 119 -2.84 -7.34 3.92
C VAL A 119 -2.83 -7.79 5.36
N MET A 120 -2.98 -6.83 6.27
CA MET A 120 -3.14 -7.07 7.69
C MET A 120 -4.63 -6.98 8.04
N ASP A 121 -5.30 -8.13 8.10
CA ASP A 121 -6.73 -8.23 8.40
C ASP A 121 -6.97 -8.15 9.91
N VAL A 122 -7.08 -6.93 10.40
CA VAL A 122 -7.38 -6.64 11.81
C VAL A 122 -8.88 -6.52 12.08
N GLY A 123 -9.72 -6.98 11.15
CA GLY A 123 -11.16 -6.71 11.14
C GLY A 123 -11.52 -5.49 10.29
N THR A 124 -12.81 -5.18 10.21
CA THR A 124 -13.33 -4.03 9.47
C THR A 124 -14.54 -3.43 10.20
N ASN A 125 -14.60 -2.10 10.21
CA ASN A 125 -15.75 -1.37 10.76
C ASN A 125 -16.88 -1.23 9.74
N ASN A 126 -16.65 -1.63 8.48
CA ASN A 126 -17.65 -1.66 7.43
C ASN A 126 -18.69 -2.78 7.69
N LEU A 127 -19.89 -2.39 8.10
CA LEU A 127 -20.96 -3.33 8.43
C LEU A 127 -21.47 -4.11 7.21
N GLU A 128 -21.48 -3.48 6.03
CA GLU A 128 -21.91 -4.15 4.79
C GLU A 128 -20.98 -5.33 4.46
N LEU A 129 -19.67 -5.12 4.56
CA LEU A 129 -18.68 -6.18 4.37
C LEU A 129 -18.80 -7.27 5.42
N ARG A 130 -19.00 -6.92 6.70
CA ARG A 130 -19.18 -7.92 7.77
C ARG A 130 -20.42 -8.78 7.56
N ASN A 131 -21.47 -8.22 6.96
CA ASN A 131 -22.71 -8.94 6.64
C ASN A 131 -22.66 -9.69 5.30
N ASN A 132 -21.64 -9.45 4.47
CA ASN A 132 -21.53 -10.09 3.17
C ASN A 132 -21.01 -11.54 3.31
N PRO A 133 -21.76 -12.56 2.83
CA PRO A 133 -21.33 -13.96 2.88
C PRO A 133 -20.09 -14.25 1.99
N LEU A 134 -19.80 -13.40 1.01
CA LEU A 134 -18.64 -13.50 0.12
C LEU A 134 -17.42 -12.70 0.61
N TYR A 135 -17.54 -11.96 1.72
CA TYR A 135 -16.38 -11.30 2.32
C TYR A 135 -15.35 -12.33 2.82
N LEU A 136 -14.10 -12.14 2.40
CA LEU A 136 -13.02 -13.09 2.67
C LEU A 136 -12.32 -12.85 4.01
N GLY A 137 -12.43 -11.65 4.57
CA GLY A 137 -11.75 -11.27 5.80
C GLY A 137 -12.52 -11.58 7.09
N LEU A 138 -11.97 -11.12 8.21
CA LEU A 138 -12.56 -11.24 9.53
C LEU A 138 -13.87 -10.45 9.62
N ARG A 139 -14.98 -11.15 9.88
CA ARG A 139 -16.31 -10.55 10.13
C ARG A 139 -16.45 -9.98 11.54
N LYS A 140 -15.46 -9.19 11.97
CA LYS A 140 -15.39 -8.54 13.29
C LYS A 140 -15.02 -7.06 13.11
N PRO A 141 -15.43 -6.18 14.05
CA PRO A 141 -14.89 -4.83 14.13
C PRO A 141 -13.36 -4.84 14.18
N ARG A 142 -12.74 -3.71 13.81
CA ARG A 142 -11.28 -3.56 13.93
C ARG A 142 -10.83 -3.80 15.38
N CYS A 143 -9.71 -4.48 15.56
CA CYS A 143 -9.11 -4.68 16.88
C CYS A 143 -8.60 -3.36 17.46
N GLY A 144 -8.30 -3.36 18.76
CA GLY A 144 -7.66 -2.21 19.41
C GLY A 144 -6.19 -2.05 19.03
N ASP A 145 -5.63 -0.88 19.32
CA ASP A 145 -4.25 -0.52 18.95
C ASP A 145 -3.20 -1.48 19.51
N ALA A 146 -3.42 -2.01 20.72
CA ALA A 146 -2.49 -2.96 21.34
C ALA A 146 -2.31 -4.23 20.48
N ASP A 147 -3.41 -4.79 19.96
CA ASP A 147 -3.37 -5.98 19.10
C ASP A 147 -2.84 -5.64 17.70
N PHE A 148 -3.23 -4.48 17.17
CA PHE A 148 -2.75 -3.97 15.89
C PHE A 148 -1.22 -3.82 15.87
N TYR A 149 -0.67 -3.09 16.83
CA TYR A 149 0.77 -2.86 16.91
C TYR A 149 1.53 -4.11 17.30
N ALA A 150 0.97 -5.01 18.14
CA ALA A 150 1.62 -6.27 18.45
C ALA A 150 1.81 -7.15 17.20
N LEU A 151 0.82 -7.20 16.31
CA LEU A 151 0.93 -7.93 15.05
C LEU A 151 1.91 -7.25 14.08
N LEU A 152 1.81 -5.92 13.94
CA LEU A 152 2.65 -5.16 13.02
C LEU A 152 4.13 -5.14 13.46
N ASP A 153 4.41 -5.04 14.76
CA ASP A 153 5.76 -5.13 15.32
C ASP A 153 6.39 -6.49 14.98
N GLU A 154 5.64 -7.59 15.21
CA GLU A 154 6.11 -8.94 14.87
C GLU A 154 6.36 -9.09 13.38
N PHE A 155 5.50 -8.51 12.54
CA PHE A 155 5.68 -8.49 11.09
C PHE A 155 6.95 -7.74 10.67
N MET A 156 7.18 -6.53 11.19
CA MET A 156 8.35 -5.72 10.85
C MET A 156 9.66 -6.42 11.23
N GLU A 157 9.71 -7.03 12.43
CA GLU A 157 10.90 -7.77 12.85
C GLU A 157 11.09 -9.06 12.03
N ALA A 158 10.01 -9.80 11.75
CA ALA A 158 10.10 -11.01 10.94
C ALA A 158 10.55 -10.71 9.49
N VAL A 159 10.11 -9.60 8.91
CA VAL A 159 10.58 -9.12 7.59
C VAL A 159 12.05 -8.75 7.64
N LYS A 160 12.47 -7.95 8.63
CA LYS A 160 13.88 -7.54 8.79
C LYS A 160 14.81 -8.75 8.93
N ASP A 161 14.43 -9.75 9.71
CA ASP A 161 15.23 -10.96 9.89
C ASP A 161 15.31 -11.81 8.62
N THR A 162 14.21 -11.92 7.88
CA THR A 162 14.11 -12.80 6.71
C THR A 162 14.71 -12.15 5.46
N TRP A 163 14.42 -10.86 5.25
CA TRP A 163 14.84 -10.07 4.09
C TRP A 163 15.36 -8.69 4.53
N PRO A 164 16.59 -8.59 5.08
CA PRO A 164 17.10 -7.35 5.67
C PRO A 164 17.20 -6.15 4.71
N SER A 165 17.21 -6.41 3.40
CA SER A 165 17.26 -5.36 2.37
C SER A 165 15.88 -4.94 1.85
N ALA A 166 14.81 -5.64 2.24
CA ALA A 166 13.46 -5.33 1.79
C ALA A 166 13.04 -3.93 2.23
N VAL A 167 12.34 -3.23 1.33
CA VAL A 167 11.63 -1.99 1.64
C VAL A 167 10.19 -2.35 1.96
N VAL A 168 9.67 -1.87 3.09
CA VAL A 168 8.25 -1.97 3.44
C VAL A 168 7.56 -0.64 3.14
N GLN A 169 6.65 -0.66 2.17
CA GLN A 169 5.76 0.46 1.86
C GLN A 169 4.43 0.26 2.60
N PHE A 170 4.10 1.22 3.45
CA PHE A 170 2.77 1.35 4.05
C PHE A 170 1.82 2.06 3.09
N GLU A 171 0.64 1.48 2.87
CA GLU A 171 -0.35 1.99 1.92
C GLU A 171 -1.76 1.97 2.50
N ASP A 172 -2.53 3.03 2.30
CA ASP A 172 -3.96 3.12 2.59
C ASP A 172 -4.34 2.78 4.05
N PHE A 173 -3.46 3.15 4.98
CA PHE A 173 -3.74 3.13 6.43
C PHE A 173 -4.53 4.37 6.87
N SER A 174 -5.33 4.21 7.93
CA SER A 174 -6.10 5.31 8.51
C SER A 174 -5.18 6.42 9.02
N ASN A 175 -5.69 7.66 9.03
CA ASN A 175 -4.94 8.81 9.53
C ASN A 175 -4.47 8.64 10.98
N ASN A 176 -5.21 7.87 11.78
CA ASN A 176 -4.89 7.62 13.18
C ASN A 176 -3.65 6.73 13.34
N HIS A 177 -3.32 5.90 12.34
CA HIS A 177 -2.18 4.99 12.41
C HIS A 177 -1.03 5.42 11.51
N CYS A 178 -1.28 6.09 10.39
CA CYS A 178 -0.25 6.31 9.38
C CYS A 178 0.96 7.12 9.90
N PHE A 179 0.73 8.14 10.72
CA PHE A 179 1.80 8.97 11.30
C PHE A 179 2.53 8.22 12.42
N ASP A 180 1.80 7.64 13.37
CA ASP A 180 2.34 6.85 14.48
C ASP A 180 3.22 5.69 13.97
N MET A 181 2.78 4.99 12.93
CA MET A 181 3.55 3.94 12.29
C MET A 181 4.86 4.45 11.72
N LEU A 182 4.84 5.59 11.02
CA LEU A 182 6.03 6.16 10.43
C LEU A 182 7.04 6.56 11.52
N GLU A 183 6.59 7.25 12.57
CA GLU A 183 7.43 7.61 13.73
C GLU A 183 8.02 6.36 14.41
N ARG A 184 7.20 5.32 14.61
CA ARG A 184 7.58 4.08 15.30
C ARG A 184 8.64 3.28 14.55
N TYR A 185 8.56 3.24 13.21
CA TYR A 185 9.31 2.27 12.39
C TYR A 185 10.42 2.87 11.53
N GLN A 186 10.29 4.11 11.04
CA GLN A 186 11.18 4.65 10.00
C GLN A 186 12.65 4.78 10.43
N LYS A 187 12.91 4.93 11.74
CA LYS A 187 14.29 4.95 12.30
C LYS A 187 14.88 3.56 12.54
N LYS A 188 14.08 2.50 12.46
CA LYS A 188 14.45 1.11 12.82
C LYS A 188 14.46 0.18 11.61
N TYR A 189 13.59 0.45 10.64
CA TYR A 189 13.35 -0.41 9.48
C TYR A 189 13.39 0.42 8.21
N ARG A 190 13.71 -0.24 7.09
CA ARG A 190 13.63 0.37 5.77
C ARG A 190 12.17 0.42 5.33
N CYS A 191 11.48 1.47 5.74
CA CYS A 191 10.07 1.66 5.41
C CYS A 191 9.74 3.10 5.09
N PHE A 192 8.63 3.29 4.38
CA PHE A 192 8.06 4.60 4.08
C PHE A 192 6.54 4.46 3.88
N ASN A 193 5.83 5.58 3.89
CA ASN A 193 4.39 5.62 3.60
C ASN A 193 4.18 6.42 2.30
N ASP A 194 3.56 5.80 1.28
CA ASP A 194 3.39 6.43 -0.03
C ASP A 194 2.35 7.56 -0.01
N ASP A 195 1.29 7.41 0.80
CA ASP A 195 0.24 8.43 0.95
C ASP A 195 0.78 9.74 1.51
N ILE A 196 1.75 9.67 2.44
CA ILE A 196 2.41 10.83 3.03
C ILE A 196 3.60 11.26 2.15
N GLN A 197 4.61 10.40 2.03
CA GLN A 197 5.92 10.76 1.50
C GLN A 197 5.97 10.67 -0.02
N GLY A 198 5.30 9.67 -0.62
CA GLY A 198 5.20 9.53 -2.07
C GLY A 198 4.38 10.66 -2.71
N THR A 199 3.20 10.94 -2.14
CA THR A 199 2.37 12.08 -2.54
C THR A 199 3.10 13.41 -2.33
N GLY A 200 3.78 13.55 -1.19
CA GLY A 200 4.63 14.71 -0.91
C GLY A 200 5.67 14.95 -2.01
N ALA A 201 6.45 13.92 -2.34
CA ALA A 201 7.51 13.99 -3.34
C ALA A 201 6.99 14.35 -4.74
N VAL A 202 5.91 13.70 -5.22
CA VAL A 202 5.40 13.95 -6.58
C VAL A 202 4.82 15.36 -6.72
N ILE A 203 4.11 15.86 -5.70
CA ILE A 203 3.54 17.22 -5.73
C ILE A 203 4.65 18.26 -5.57
N ALA A 204 5.63 18.04 -4.69
CA ALA A 204 6.78 18.92 -4.53
C ALA A 204 7.57 19.06 -5.83
N ALA A 205 7.78 17.96 -6.59
CA ALA A 205 8.42 18.01 -7.90
C ALA A 205 7.63 18.85 -8.93
N GLY A 206 6.30 18.68 -8.96
CA GLY A 206 5.42 19.50 -9.81
C GLY A 206 5.43 20.97 -9.41
N PHE A 207 5.36 21.24 -8.09
CA PHE A 207 5.43 22.58 -7.52
C PHE A 207 6.75 23.28 -7.87
N HIS A 208 7.90 22.61 -7.69
CA HIS A 208 9.21 23.15 -8.04
C HIS A 208 9.28 23.57 -9.52
N THR A 209 8.67 22.79 -10.41
CA THR A 209 8.58 23.12 -11.85
C THR A 209 7.68 24.33 -12.08
N ALA A 210 6.52 24.38 -11.40
CA ALA A 210 5.58 25.49 -11.50
C ALA A 210 6.17 26.82 -10.98
N VAL A 211 6.94 26.79 -9.89
CA VAL A 211 7.66 27.96 -9.35
C VAL A 211 8.58 28.56 -10.40
N LYS A 212 9.40 27.73 -11.07
CA LYS A 212 10.30 28.19 -12.15
C LYS A 212 9.55 28.86 -13.30
N LEU A 213 8.39 28.31 -13.68
CA LEU A 213 7.54 28.87 -14.74
C LEU A 213 6.83 30.15 -14.32
N SER A 214 6.45 30.26 -13.04
CA SER A 214 5.75 31.43 -12.50
C SER A 214 6.62 32.69 -12.44
N LYS A 215 7.95 32.51 -12.37
CA LYS A 215 8.94 33.58 -12.11
C LYS A 215 8.74 34.31 -10.77
N ILE A 216 7.90 33.78 -9.88
CA ILE A 216 7.73 34.26 -8.51
C ILE A 216 8.64 33.43 -7.59
N PRO A 217 9.51 34.05 -6.78
CA PRO A 217 10.37 33.34 -5.83
C PRO A 217 9.59 32.40 -4.91
N MET A 218 10.21 31.29 -4.51
CA MET A 218 9.56 30.24 -3.71
C MET A 218 9.04 30.76 -2.37
N GLU A 219 9.79 31.68 -1.76
CA GLU A 219 9.50 32.33 -0.48
C GLU A 219 8.30 33.29 -0.56
N GLN A 220 7.90 33.69 -1.78
CA GLN A 220 6.75 34.57 -2.03
C GLN A 220 5.49 33.79 -2.41
N GLN A 221 5.59 32.47 -2.60
CA GLN A 221 4.45 31.63 -2.91
C GLN A 221 3.52 31.53 -1.69
N ARG A 222 2.22 31.66 -1.92
CA ARG A 222 1.19 31.48 -0.89
C ARG A 222 0.34 30.28 -1.24
N ILE A 223 0.42 29.24 -0.42
CA ILE A 223 -0.19 27.93 -0.69
C ILE A 223 -1.33 27.72 0.30
N VAL A 224 -2.47 27.26 -0.21
CA VAL A 224 -3.64 26.89 0.59
C VAL A 224 -3.93 25.41 0.35
N PHE A 225 -4.01 24.63 1.43
CA PHE A 225 -4.37 23.22 1.37
C PHE A 225 -5.86 23.06 1.70
N PHE A 226 -6.59 22.35 0.83
CA PHE A 226 -7.97 21.93 1.12
C PHE A 226 -7.97 20.49 1.64
N GLY A 227 -7.89 20.37 2.97
CA GLY A 227 -7.73 19.11 3.69
C GLY A 227 -6.45 19.09 4.54
N ALA A 228 -6.47 18.35 5.63
CA ALA A 228 -5.38 18.26 6.62
C ALA A 228 -5.08 16.81 7.04
N GLY A 229 -5.25 15.86 6.10
CA GLY A 229 -4.90 14.45 6.30
C GLY A 229 -3.46 14.13 5.89
N SER A 230 -3.12 12.84 5.91
CA SER A 230 -1.78 12.29 5.58
C SER A 230 -1.12 12.93 4.36
N ALA A 231 -1.83 12.96 3.23
CA ALA A 231 -1.34 13.54 1.99
C ALA A 231 -1.08 15.05 2.08
N ALA A 232 -1.99 15.82 2.68
CA ALA A 232 -1.83 17.27 2.77
C ALA A 232 -0.64 17.66 3.64
N THR A 233 -0.47 16.97 4.79
CA THR A 233 0.68 17.17 5.67
C THR A 233 1.98 16.81 4.97
N GLY A 234 2.06 15.63 4.33
CA GLY A 234 3.28 15.21 3.62
C GLY A 234 3.67 16.14 2.47
N VAL A 235 2.70 16.69 1.74
CA VAL A 235 2.95 17.71 0.70
C VAL A 235 3.41 19.03 1.31
N ALA A 236 2.79 19.49 2.40
CA ALA A 236 3.18 20.72 3.07
C ALA A 236 4.63 20.64 3.58
N GLU A 237 5.01 19.54 4.22
CA GLU A 237 6.38 19.27 4.67
C GLU A 237 7.36 19.23 3.49
N SER A 238 7.04 18.48 2.43
CA SER A 238 7.91 18.37 1.25
C SER A 238 8.14 19.70 0.55
N ILE A 239 7.13 20.58 0.51
CA ILE A 239 7.27 21.93 -0.04
C ILE A 239 8.07 22.83 0.90
N ALA A 240 7.86 22.73 2.21
CA ALA A 240 8.63 23.49 3.19
C ALA A 240 10.13 23.15 3.11
N ASP A 241 10.47 21.86 2.97
CA ASP A 241 11.85 21.39 2.81
C ASP A 241 12.51 21.89 1.52
N LEU A 242 11.75 22.10 0.44
CA LEU A 242 12.28 22.70 -0.79
C LEU A 242 12.66 24.17 -0.62
N ALA A 243 12.02 24.87 0.32
CA ALA A 243 12.23 26.28 0.58
C ALA A 243 13.28 26.57 1.67
N ALA A 244 13.72 25.54 2.39
CA ALA A 244 14.75 25.60 3.44
C ALA A 244 16.18 25.59 2.85
#